data_AF-A0A0C2ZTY9-F1
#
_entry.id   AF-A0A0C2ZTY9-F1
#
_cell.length_a   1.000
_cell.length_b   1.000
_cell.length_c   1.000
_cell.angle_alpha   90.00
_cell.angle_beta   90.00
_cell.angle_gamma   90.00
#
_symmetry.space_group_name_H-M   'P 1'
#
loop_
_entity.id
_entity.type
_entity.pdbx_description
1 polymer ?
#
loop_
_entity_poly.entity_id
_entity_poly.type
_entity_poly.pdbx_seq_one_letter_code
_entity_poly.pdbx_strand_id
1 'polypeptide(L)' 'MASSEVITPEMAQIKAMIIESFRQRESLKNAMKAWYEERPNAHFPMTQNLILVDATLSKLDTHYKTLWDRFNAHE' A
#
# COMPACT_ATOMS: atom_id res chain seq x y z
N MET A 1 -18.54 20.13 16.78
CA MET A 1 -18.90 18.76 17.22
C MET A 1 -17.94 17.82 16.54
N ALA A 2 -17.27 16.93 17.27
CA ALA A 2 -16.38 15.96 16.65
C ALA A 2 -17.24 14.90 15.95
N SER A 3 -17.25 14.91 14.62
CA SER A 3 -17.83 13.82 13.82
C SER A 3 -17.12 12.55 14.24
N SER A 4 -17.82 11.63 14.90
CA SER A 4 -17.24 10.33 15.26
C SER A 4 -17.13 9.53 13.97
N GLU A 5 -15.92 9.48 13.43
CA GLU A 5 -15.62 8.65 12.26
C GLU A 5 -15.90 7.18 12.59
N VAL A 6 -16.70 6.53 11.76
CA VAL A 6 -17.01 5.11 11.86
C VAL A 6 -15.88 4.34 11.19
N ILE A 7 -15.10 3.63 12.01
CA ILE A 7 -14.08 2.67 11.55
C ILE A 7 -14.60 1.26 11.80
N THR A 8 -14.87 0.53 10.72
CA THR A 8 -15.31 -0.86 10.82
C THR A 8 -14.13 -1.82 11.02
N PRO A 9 -14.35 -3.05 11.52
CA PRO A 9 -13.31 -4.07 11.59
C PRO A 9 -12.64 -4.35 10.24
N GLU A 10 -13.42 -4.34 9.14
CA GLU A 10 -12.92 -4.52 7.78
C GLU A 10 -11.97 -3.38 7.37
N MET A 11 -12.33 -2.12 7.66
CA MET A 11 -11.45 -0.96 7.41
C MET A 11 -10.15 -1.06 8.20
N ALA A 12 -10.22 -1.52 9.46
CA ALA A 12 -9.03 -1.74 10.28
C ALA A 12 -8.11 -2.83 9.70
N GLN A 13 -8.69 -3.91 9.18
CA GLN A 13 -7.95 -4.97 8.49
C GLN A 13 -7.28 -4.47 7.21
N ILE A 14 -8.02 -3.76 6.35
CA ILE A 14 -7.46 -3.19 5.11
C ILE A 14 -6.34 -2.20 5.43
N LYS A 15 -6.52 -1.37 6.47
CA LYS A 15 -5.47 -0.45 6.93
C LYS A 15 -4.20 -1.19 7.37
N ALA A 16 -4.33 -2.31 8.08
CA ALA A 16 -3.20 -3.15 8.44
C ALA A 16 -2.50 -3.73 7.20
N MET A 17 -3.27 -4.18 6.20
CA MET A 17 -2.73 -4.68 4.94
C MET A 17 -2.02 -3.59 4.12
N ILE A 18 -2.51 -2.35 4.13
CA ILE A 18 -1.85 -1.19 3.51
C ILE A 18 -0.50 -0.95 4.16
N ILE A 19 -0.45 -0.91 5.49
CA ILE A 19 0.80 -0.70 6.24
C ILE A 19 1.82 -1.79 5.91
N GLU A 20 1.39 -3.05 5.86
CA GLU A 20 2.27 -4.16 5.54
C GLU A 20 2.78 -4.11 4.09
N SER A 21 1.89 -3.83 3.13
CA SER A 21 2.26 -3.67 1.73
C SER A 21 3.23 -2.50 1.53
N PHE A 22 3.06 -1.41 2.29
CA PHE A 22 3.98 -0.28 2.27
C PHE A 22 5.39 -0.67 2.78
N ARG A 23 5.47 -1.44 3.87
CA ARG A 23 6.76 -1.96 4.36
C ARG A 23 7.46 -2.84 3.33
N GLN A 24 6.71 -3.71 2.67
CA GLN A 24 7.25 -4.58 1.61
C GLN A 24 7.76 -3.76 0.43
N ARG A 25 7.02 -2.73 0.01
CA ARG A 25 7.45 -1.80 -1.04
C ARG A 25 8.74 -1.08 -0.69
N GLU A 26 8.85 -0.54 0.53
CA GLU A 26 10.06 0.16 0.96
C GLU A 26 11.27 -0.79 1.01
N SER A 27 11.08 -2.03 1.48
CA SER A 27 12.11 -3.05 1.42
C SER A 27 12.58 -3.34 -0.01
N LEU A 28 11.65 -3.51 -0.96
CA LEU A 28 11.96 -3.74 -2.36
C LEU A 28 12.68 -2.55 -3.01
N LYS A 29 12.28 -1.32 -2.68
CA LYS A 29 12.94 -0.10 -3.16
C LYS A 29 14.36 0.04 -2.63
N ASN A 30 14.58 -0.27 -1.36
CA ASN A 30 15.91 -0.26 -0.77
C ASN A 30 16.81 -1.33 -1.41
N ALA A 31 16.27 -2.54 -1.62
CA ALA A 31 16.99 -3.61 -2.33
C ALA A 31 17.30 -3.23 -3.78
N MET A 32 16.38 -2.56 -4.47
CA MET A 32 16.58 -2.06 -5.83
C MET A 32 17.68 -1.00 -5.88
N LYS A 33 17.70 -0.07 -4.92
CA LYS A 33 18.74 0.95 -4.83
C LYS A 33 20.13 0.29 -4.64
N ALA A 34 20.26 -0.60 -3.66
CA ALA A 34 21.50 -1.33 -3.41
C ALA A 34 21.95 -2.16 -4.63
N TRP A 35 21.00 -2.80 -5.33
CA TRP A 35 21.28 -3.54 -6.55
C TRP A 35 21.91 -2.67 -7.64
N TYR A 36 21.36 -1.47 -7.89
CA TYR A 36 21.89 -0.58 -8.91
C TYR A 36 23.21 0.08 -8.52
N GLU A 37 23.50 0.22 -7.23
CA GLU A 37 24.81 0.65 -6.75
C GLU A 37 25.91 -0.38 -7.09
N GLU A 38 25.59 -1.68 -7.02
CA GLU A 38 26.53 -2.75 -7.39
C GLU A 38 26.51 -3.08 -8.90
N ARG A 39 25.36 -2.95 -9.55
CA ARG A 39 25.08 -3.44 -10.91
C ARG A 39 24.29 -2.41 -11.73
N PRO A 40 24.90 -1.27 -12.10
CA PRO A 40 24.19 -0.15 -12.72
C PRO A 40 23.53 -0.50 -14.06
N ASN A 41 24.07 -1.49 -14.78
CA ASN A 41 23.59 -1.89 -16.10
C ASN A 41 22.75 -3.18 -16.09
N ALA A 42 22.45 -3.75 -14.90
CA ALA A 42 21.67 -4.99 -14.79
C ALA A 42 20.23 -4.71 -14.37
N HIS A 43 19.27 -5.48 -14.90
CA HIS A 43 17.88 -5.39 -14.47
C HIS A 43 17.72 -5.88 -13.02
N PHE A 44 16.93 -5.15 -12.22
CA PHE A 44 16.61 -5.58 -10.87
C PHE A 44 15.71 -6.82 -10.89
N PRO A 45 16.11 -7.95 -10.28
CA PRO A 45 15.41 -9.23 -10.44
C PRO A 45 14.00 -9.25 -9.80
N MET A 46 13.72 -8.38 -8.83
CA MET A 46 12.42 -8.34 -8.14
C MET A 46 11.51 -7.22 -8.65
N THR A 47 11.75 -6.70 -9.86
CA THR A 47 10.88 -5.68 -10.48
C THR A 47 9.41 -6.10 -10.52
N GLN A 48 9.12 -7.37 -10.83
CA GLN A 48 7.75 -7.87 -10.86
C GLN A 48 7.08 -7.81 -9.47
N ASN A 49 7.84 -8.07 -8.40
CA ASN A 49 7.32 -7.97 -7.04
C ASN A 49 7.01 -6.51 -6.68
N LEU A 50 7.84 -5.57 -7.13
CA LEU A 50 7.60 -4.14 -6.93
C LEU A 50 6.30 -3.70 -7.64
N ILE A 51 6.10 -4.13 -8.88
CA ILE A 51 4.85 -3.86 -9.63
C ILE A 51 3.63 -4.43 -8.92
N LEU A 52 3.74 -5.68 -8.43
CA LEU A 52 2.63 -6.33 -7.73
C LEU A 52 2.28 -5.65 -6.39
N VAL A 53 3.28 -5.22 -5.62
CA VAL A 53 3.02 -4.53 -4.35
C VAL A 53 2.43 -3.13 -4.59
N ASP A 54 2.88 -2.41 -5.61
CA ASP A 54 2.30 -1.11 -6.00
C ASP A 54 0.83 -1.27 -6.45
N ALA A 55 0.54 -2.29 -7.28
CA ALA A 55 -0.83 -2.60 -7.68
C ALA A 55 -1.72 -3.03 -6.50
N THR A 56 -1.15 -3.76 -5.55
CA THR A 56 -1.86 -4.20 -4.33
C THR A 56 -2.20 -3.00 -3.45
N LEU A 57 -1.24 -2.10 -3.21
CA LEU A 57 -1.48 -0.85 -2.47
C LEU A 57 -2.61 -0.04 -3.10
N SER A 58 -2.55 0.20 -4.41
CA SER A 58 -3.59 0.96 -5.11
C SER A 58 -5.00 0.37 -4.94
N LYS A 59 -5.12 -0.96 -5.00
CA LYS A 59 -6.39 -1.66 -4.76
C LYS A 59 -6.85 -1.53 -3.31
N LEU A 60 -5.94 -1.69 -2.34
CA LEU A 60 -6.27 -1.58 -0.93
C LEU A 60 -6.68 -0.16 -0.54
N ASP A 61 -5.99 0.87 -1.04
CA ASP A 61 -6.35 2.27 -0.83
C ASP A 61 -7.72 2.60 -1.43
N THR A 62 -7.99 2.14 -2.65
CA THR A 62 -9.30 2.31 -3.29
C THR A 62 -10.39 1.64 -2.45
N HIS A 63 -10.16 0.40 -2.00
CA HIS A 63 -11.13 -0.34 -1.18
C HIS A 63 -11.38 0.34 0.17
N TYR A 64 -10.31 0.77 0.85
CA TYR A 64 -10.42 1.50 2.11
C TYR A 64 -11.25 2.78 1.93
N LYS A 65 -10.95 3.56 0.88
CA LYS A 65 -11.69 4.79 0.57
C LYS A 65 -13.17 4.51 0.30
N THR A 66 -13.49 3.51 -0.52
CA THR A 66 -14.89 3.14 -0.80
C THR A 66 -15.66 2.77 0.46
N LEU A 67 -15.04 2.01 1.38
CA LEU A 67 -15.67 1.70 2.67
C LEU A 67 -15.81 2.93 3.55
N TRP A 68 -14.76 3.76 3.63
CA TRP A 68 -14.80 4.98 4.41
C TRP A 68 -15.92 5.91 3.91
N ASP A 69 -16.01 6.15 2.60
CA ASP A 69 -17.06 6.95 1.96
C ASP A 69 -18.44 6.34 2.29
N ARG A 70 -18.60 5.02 2.21
CA ARG A 70 -19.86 4.36 2.54
C ARG A 70 -20.35 4.61 3.98
N PHE A 71 -19.44 4.69 4.95
CA PHE A 71 -19.78 4.83 6.37
C PHE A 71 -19.71 6.26 6.90
N ASN A 72 -19.02 7.16 6.21
CA ASN A 72 -18.71 8.51 6.69
C ASN A 72 -19.05 9.63 5.70
N ALA A 73 -19.28 9.33 4.42
CA ALA A 73 -19.82 10.31 3.48
C ALA A 73 -21.33 10.42 3.72
N HIS A 74 -21.70 11.20 4.72
CA HIS A 74 -23.06 11.73 4.85
C HIS A 74 -23.16 12.99 4.00
N GLU A 75 -24.09 13.01 3.04
CA GLU A 75 -24.61 14.25 2.43
C GLU A 75 -25.39 15.08 3.47
#